data_AF-A0A0U5FBM6-F1
#
_entry.id   AF-A0A0U5FBM6-F1
#
_cell.length_a   1.000
_cell.length_b   1.000
_cell.length_c   1.000
_cell.angle_alpha   90.00
_cell.angle_beta   90.00
_cell.angle_gamma   90.00
#
_symmetry.space_group_name_H-M   'P 1'
#
loop_
_entity.id
_entity.type
_entity.pdbx_description
1 polymer ?
#
loop_
_entity_poly.entity_id
_entity_poly.type
_entity_poly.pdbx_seq_one_letter_code
_entity_poly.pdbx_strand_id
1 'polypeptide(L)'
;MPPSFLIMQKRNLSIAVIFSVIVLASAGGLIYQRSKKEEHNFEANVQARASHESPAKPSRATAPLPPGNTPFRLVADNLKARALKGDAGAACRLALEYQKCNLAQQQISHADDVTSTSQDESDGVPEIALPLDKAKFYANLAHCEGTEEVNASEISRMWRRSAENGNLAAMVNYAAGNAFSVASTLDTAEELIIYRKIAPQISRSAINRGSGLALLSLAAAYQPENQVGIRSYLSQAVGADIQQSLTLYKMAKMAATGSDQEVSRFIDDQIEKLDRRASALQRSQSDYEARERVSTIGKINLPSARDIAWLRIGSAPSIDLKDCED
;
A
#
# COMPACT_ATOMS: atom_id res chain seq x y z
N MET A 1 -38.64 40.09 -65.01
CA MET A 1 -38.68 39.25 -63.78
C MET A 1 -38.34 37.82 -64.19
N PRO A 2 -37.57 37.06 -63.38
CA PRO A 2 -36.17 36.60 -63.52
C PRO A 2 -36.03 35.19 -64.17
N PRO A 3 -34.90 34.41 -64.09
CA PRO A 3 -33.47 34.68 -63.79
C PRO A 3 -32.50 34.26 -64.94
N SER A 4 -31.35 34.91 -65.14
CA SER A 4 -30.01 34.69 -64.54
C SER A 4 -29.42 33.27 -64.66
N PHE A 5 -28.49 33.11 -65.60
CA PHE A 5 -27.58 31.95 -65.76
C PHE A 5 -26.51 31.94 -64.66
N LEU A 6 -26.33 30.80 -63.98
CA LEU A 6 -25.18 30.50 -63.14
C LEU A 6 -24.24 29.53 -63.86
N ILE A 7 -22.98 29.91 -63.90
CA ILE A 7 -21.83 29.23 -64.50
C ILE A 7 -21.47 27.98 -63.68
N MET A 8 -21.36 26.84 -64.36
CA MET A 8 -20.73 25.62 -63.85
C MET A 8 -19.21 25.82 -63.73
N GLN A 9 -18.67 25.83 -62.51
CA GLN A 9 -17.23 25.76 -62.26
C GLN A 9 -16.86 24.34 -61.81
N LYS A 10 -16.11 23.61 -62.66
CA LYS A 10 -15.63 22.25 -62.42
C LYS A 10 -14.62 22.20 -61.27
N ARG A 11 -14.84 21.25 -60.35
CA ARG A 11 -13.91 20.78 -59.31
C ARG A 11 -12.62 20.22 -59.91
N ASN A 12 -11.47 20.75 -59.50
CA ASN A 12 -10.21 20.02 -59.48
C ASN A 12 -9.70 20.01 -58.05
N LEU A 13 -10.00 18.93 -57.32
CA LEU A 13 -9.42 18.66 -56.01
C LEU A 13 -7.98 18.16 -56.25
N SER A 14 -7.00 18.97 -55.93
CA SER A 14 -5.58 18.66 -56.14
C SER A 14 -5.17 17.40 -55.38
N ILE A 15 -4.62 16.43 -56.12
CA ILE A 15 -4.06 15.14 -55.68
C ILE A 15 -3.07 15.29 -54.49
N ALA A 16 -2.47 16.47 -54.33
CA ALA A 16 -1.58 16.80 -53.22
C ALA A 16 -2.22 16.74 -51.81
N VAL A 17 -3.53 17.00 -51.68
CA VAL A 17 -4.21 16.97 -50.36
C VAL A 17 -4.47 15.54 -49.88
N ILE A 18 -4.67 14.60 -50.80
CA ILE A 18 -4.96 13.20 -50.48
C ILE A 18 -3.69 12.48 -49.96
N PHE A 19 -2.53 12.78 -50.52
CA PHE A 19 -1.27 12.19 -50.04
C PHE A 19 -0.88 12.66 -48.63
N SER A 20 -1.11 13.93 -48.27
CA SER A 20 -0.79 14.42 -46.93
C SER A 20 -1.65 13.78 -45.82
N VAL A 21 -2.91 13.45 -46.10
CA VAL A 21 -3.80 12.78 -45.12
C VAL A 21 -3.40 11.31 -44.91
N ILE A 22 -2.93 10.62 -45.96
CA ILE A 22 -2.49 9.21 -45.88
C ILE A 22 -1.16 9.08 -45.13
N VAL A 23 -0.24 10.04 -45.27
CA VAL A 23 1.06 10.04 -44.55
C VAL A 23 0.88 10.32 -43.05
N LEU A 24 -0.06 11.20 -42.66
CA LEU A 24 -0.37 11.45 -41.25
C LEU A 24 -1.08 10.27 -40.57
N ALA A 25 -1.96 9.56 -41.28
CA ALA A 25 -2.64 8.37 -40.75
C ALA A 25 -1.68 7.17 -40.55
N SER A 26 -0.67 7.03 -41.40
CA SER A 26 0.32 5.95 -41.31
C SER A 26 1.36 6.19 -40.20
N ALA A 27 1.79 7.44 -39.98
CA ALA A 27 2.63 7.80 -38.84
C ALA A 27 1.90 7.62 -37.50
N GLY A 28 0.62 8.03 -37.42
CA GLY A 28 -0.20 7.83 -36.22
C GLY A 28 -0.42 6.35 -35.88
N GLY A 29 -0.64 5.50 -36.89
CA GLY A 29 -0.79 4.05 -36.71
C GLY A 29 0.47 3.36 -36.19
N LEU A 30 1.65 3.77 -36.67
CA LEU A 30 2.94 3.22 -36.22
C LEU A 30 3.28 3.64 -34.77
N ILE A 31 2.98 4.89 -34.39
CA ILE A 31 3.17 5.37 -33.03
C ILE A 31 2.22 4.65 -32.05
N TYR A 32 0.96 4.46 -32.45
CA TYR A 32 -0.03 3.73 -31.65
C TYR A 32 0.34 2.25 -31.45
N GLN A 33 0.79 1.57 -32.51
CA GLN A 33 1.22 0.17 -32.40
C GLN A 33 2.49 0.00 -31.56
N ARG A 34 3.42 0.96 -31.62
CA ARG A 34 4.63 0.96 -30.79
C ARG A 34 4.30 1.17 -29.31
N SER A 35 3.46 2.14 -28.99
CA SER A 35 3.00 2.39 -27.62
C SER A 35 2.28 1.16 -27.03
N LYS A 36 1.38 0.53 -27.80
CA LYS A 36 0.68 -0.68 -27.34
C LYS A 36 1.62 -1.87 -27.13
N LYS A 37 2.67 -1.98 -27.94
CA LYS A 37 3.71 -3.02 -27.78
C LYS A 37 4.57 -2.77 -26.54
N GLU A 38 4.87 -1.51 -26.23
CA GLU A 38 5.60 -1.11 -25.02
C GLU A 38 4.76 -1.35 -23.75
N GLU A 39 3.46 -1.05 -23.77
CA GLU A 39 2.52 -1.41 -22.69
C GLU A 39 2.44 -2.93 -22.47
N HIS A 40 2.27 -3.71 -23.54
CA HIS A 40 2.25 -5.17 -23.43
C HIS A 40 3.57 -5.75 -22.91
N ASN A 41 4.71 -5.20 -23.34
CA ASN A 41 6.01 -5.62 -22.84
C ASN A 41 6.19 -5.26 -21.36
N PHE A 42 5.73 -4.08 -20.93
CA PHE A 42 5.76 -3.67 -19.54
C PHE A 42 4.87 -4.56 -18.67
N GLU A 43 3.62 -4.80 -19.08
CA GLU A 43 2.70 -5.73 -18.41
C GLU A 43 3.28 -7.14 -18.35
N ALA A 44 3.85 -7.65 -19.45
CA ALA A 44 4.47 -8.96 -19.49
C ALA A 44 5.70 -9.06 -18.57
N ASN A 45 6.51 -8.00 -18.46
CA ASN A 45 7.69 -7.97 -17.61
C ASN A 45 7.33 -7.87 -16.12
N VAL A 46 6.32 -7.04 -15.78
CA VAL A 46 5.72 -6.97 -14.43
C VAL A 46 5.10 -8.32 -14.05
N GLN A 47 4.37 -8.95 -14.97
CA GLN A 47 3.75 -10.26 -14.74
C GLN A 47 4.81 -11.36 -14.64
N ALA A 48 5.88 -11.32 -15.44
CA ALA A 48 6.99 -12.27 -15.37
C ALA A 48 7.78 -12.14 -14.07
N ARG A 49 8.05 -10.92 -13.59
CA ARG A 49 8.64 -10.67 -12.26
C ARG A 49 7.73 -11.16 -11.13
N ALA A 50 6.42 -10.92 -11.22
CA ALA A 50 5.44 -11.44 -10.26
C ALA A 50 5.32 -12.97 -10.29
N SER A 51 5.53 -13.62 -11.45
CA SER A 51 5.37 -15.07 -11.63
C SER A 51 6.63 -15.87 -11.31
N HIS A 52 7.83 -15.30 -11.53
CA HIS A 52 9.10 -15.90 -11.11
C HIS A 52 9.30 -15.87 -9.58
N GLU A 53 8.47 -15.11 -8.88
CA GLU A 53 8.37 -15.03 -7.43
C GLU A 53 7.16 -15.80 -6.90
N SER A 54 6.83 -16.93 -7.55
CA SER A 54 5.76 -17.83 -7.11
C SER A 54 5.84 -18.05 -5.59
N PRO A 55 4.74 -17.90 -4.84
CA PRO A 55 4.78 -18.00 -3.39
C PRO A 55 5.31 -19.38 -3.02
N ALA A 56 6.50 -19.39 -2.41
CA ALA A 56 6.99 -20.58 -1.76
C ALA A 56 5.93 -20.99 -0.73
N LYS A 57 5.63 -22.28 -0.66
CA LYS A 57 4.75 -22.82 0.37
C LYS A 57 5.23 -22.28 1.71
N PRO A 58 4.36 -21.69 2.58
CA PRO A 58 4.78 -21.01 3.78
C PRO A 58 5.71 -21.92 4.60
N SER A 59 6.99 -21.57 4.61
CA SER A 59 8.01 -22.34 5.30
C SER A 59 8.04 -21.87 6.74
N ARG A 60 7.78 -22.79 7.67
CA ARG A 60 7.89 -22.54 9.10
C ARG A 60 9.30 -22.05 9.43
N ALA A 61 9.43 -21.05 10.31
CA ALA A 61 10.71 -20.49 10.74
C ALA A 61 11.72 -21.60 11.07
N THR A 62 12.84 -21.64 10.34
CA THR A 62 13.83 -22.74 10.45
C THR A 62 14.71 -22.62 11.70
N ALA A 63 14.76 -21.42 12.30
CA ALA A 63 15.49 -21.10 13.54
C ALA A 63 14.91 -19.81 14.17
N PRO A 64 15.11 -19.54 15.47
CA PRO A 64 14.76 -18.26 16.07
C PRO A 64 15.39 -17.08 15.31
N LEU A 65 14.74 -15.92 15.32
CA LEU A 65 15.38 -14.70 14.82
C LEU A 65 16.53 -14.31 15.77
N PRO A 66 17.63 -13.71 15.27
CA PRO A 66 18.66 -13.17 16.15
C PRO A 66 18.06 -12.16 17.14
N PRO A 67 18.70 -11.88 18.30
CA PRO A 67 18.22 -10.84 19.21
C PRO A 67 18.04 -9.48 18.51
N GLY A 68 16.98 -8.74 18.85
CA GLY A 68 16.64 -7.47 18.21
C GLY A 68 17.67 -6.36 18.39
N ASN A 69 18.51 -6.44 19.43
CA ASN A 69 19.61 -5.52 19.70
C ASN A 69 20.93 -5.91 19.02
N THR A 70 20.95 -7.00 18.23
CA THR A 70 22.14 -7.37 17.46
C THR A 70 22.38 -6.31 16.38
N PRO A 71 23.59 -5.73 16.27
CA PRO A 71 23.91 -4.75 15.23
C PRO A 71 23.51 -5.25 13.84
N PHE A 72 22.81 -4.42 13.07
CA PHE A 72 22.13 -4.88 11.86
C PHE A 72 23.10 -5.47 10.83
N ARG A 73 24.30 -4.87 10.68
CA ARG A 73 25.35 -5.36 9.77
C ARG A 73 25.75 -6.82 10.01
N LEU A 74 25.60 -7.34 11.23
CA LEU A 74 25.99 -8.71 11.57
C LEU A 74 24.92 -9.75 11.18
N VAL A 75 23.69 -9.30 10.92
CA VAL A 75 22.54 -10.18 10.69
C VAL A 75 21.87 -9.96 9.34
N ALA A 76 22.15 -8.85 8.65
CA ALA A 76 21.50 -8.48 7.38
C ALA A 76 21.55 -9.59 6.32
N ASP A 77 22.74 -10.14 6.04
CA ASP A 77 22.91 -11.20 5.03
C ASP A 77 22.18 -12.49 5.41
N ASN A 78 22.22 -12.86 6.69
CA ASN A 78 21.51 -14.03 7.19
C ASN A 78 19.99 -13.85 7.06
N LEU A 79 19.47 -12.69 7.46
CA LEU A 79 18.05 -12.35 7.34
C LEU A 79 17.60 -12.36 5.87
N LYS A 80 18.40 -11.78 4.97
CA LYS A 80 18.13 -11.80 3.53
C LYS A 80 18.11 -13.21 2.97
N ALA A 81 19.11 -14.03 3.30
CA ALA A 81 19.15 -15.43 2.87
C ALA A 81 17.96 -16.25 3.39
N ARG A 82 17.49 -16.00 4.62
CA ARG A 82 16.30 -16.64 5.19
C ARG A 82 15.01 -16.15 4.52
N ALA A 83 14.87 -14.83 4.33
CA ALA A 83 13.73 -14.23 3.64
C ALA A 83 13.55 -14.78 2.21
N LEU A 84 14.66 -14.93 1.47
CA LEU A 84 14.67 -15.52 0.12
C LEU A 84 14.28 -17.01 0.12
N LYS A 85 14.40 -17.71 1.26
CA LYS A 85 13.95 -19.10 1.46
C LYS A 85 12.51 -19.20 1.99
N GLY A 86 11.79 -18.09 2.09
CA GLY A 86 10.40 -18.05 2.54
C GLY A 86 10.19 -17.90 4.04
N ASP A 87 11.24 -17.53 4.80
CA ASP A 87 11.10 -17.21 6.22
C ASP A 87 10.42 -15.84 6.39
N ALA A 88 9.13 -15.88 6.75
CA ALA A 88 8.30 -14.68 6.89
C ALA A 88 8.84 -13.72 7.97
N GLY A 89 9.25 -14.25 9.12
CA GLY A 89 9.77 -13.44 10.21
C GLY A 89 11.10 -12.76 9.86
N ALA A 90 11.98 -13.47 9.15
CA ALA A 90 13.21 -12.87 8.67
C ALA A 90 12.95 -11.75 7.64
N ALA A 91 11.99 -11.93 6.73
CA ALA A 91 11.57 -10.90 5.79
C ALA A 91 10.95 -9.68 6.49
N CYS A 92 10.09 -9.90 7.49
CA CYS A 92 9.48 -8.85 8.32
C CYS A 92 10.56 -8.01 9.00
N ARG A 93 11.48 -8.68 9.70
CA ARG A 93 12.57 -8.00 10.40
C ARG A 93 13.46 -7.24 9.42
N LEU A 94 13.83 -7.86 8.31
CA LEU A 94 14.70 -7.23 7.32
C LEU A 94 14.07 -5.95 6.76
N ALA A 95 12.76 -5.96 6.47
CA ALA A 95 12.04 -4.77 6.02
C ALA A 95 12.07 -3.65 7.07
N LEU A 96 11.81 -3.97 8.35
CA LEU A 96 11.89 -3.01 9.45
C LEU A 96 13.27 -2.38 9.60
N GLU A 97 14.32 -3.21 9.54
CA GLU A 97 15.69 -2.72 9.71
C GLU A 97 16.12 -1.85 8.54
N TYR A 98 15.79 -2.23 7.29
CA TYR A 98 16.03 -1.37 6.13
C TYR A 98 15.33 -0.02 6.26
N GLN A 99 14.05 -0.02 6.63
CA GLN A 99 13.28 1.22 6.78
C GLN A 99 13.84 2.11 7.89
N LYS A 100 14.27 1.52 9.02
CA LYS A 100 14.93 2.21 10.13
C LYS A 100 16.27 2.81 9.70
N CYS A 101 17.11 2.05 9.03
CA CYS A 101 18.46 2.47 8.67
C CYS A 101 18.48 3.51 7.55
N ASN A 102 17.63 3.36 6.53
CA ASN A 102 17.44 4.40 5.52
C ASN A 102 16.96 5.72 6.14
N LEU A 103 15.98 5.69 7.04
CA LEU A 103 15.50 6.90 7.71
C LEU A 103 16.61 7.57 8.52
N ALA A 104 17.42 6.79 9.24
CA ALA A 104 18.52 7.32 10.03
C ALA A 104 19.61 7.95 9.14
N GLN A 105 19.92 7.35 7.99
CA GLN A 105 20.87 7.89 7.02
C GLN A 105 20.36 9.19 6.37
N GLN A 106 19.09 9.25 5.96
CA GLN A 106 18.46 10.46 5.42
C GLN A 106 18.50 11.62 6.42
N GLN A 107 18.32 11.33 7.71
CA GLN A 107 18.41 12.33 8.77
C GLN A 107 19.83 12.88 8.95
N ILE A 108 20.87 12.08 8.72
CA ILE A 108 22.27 12.58 8.69
C ILE A 108 22.48 13.50 7.50
N SER A 109 22.12 13.05 6.29
CA SER A 109 22.37 13.85 5.07
C SER A 109 21.68 15.22 5.13
N HIS A 110 20.49 15.29 5.73
CA HIS A 110 19.82 16.57 5.94
C HIS A 110 20.46 17.44 7.03
N ALA A 111 21.03 16.84 8.09
CA ALA A 111 21.70 17.59 9.14
C ALA A 111 23.02 18.22 8.65
N ASP A 112 23.78 17.50 7.81
CA ASP A 112 25.01 18.02 7.20
C ASP A 112 24.70 19.20 6.26
N ASP A 113 23.63 19.09 5.46
CA ASP A 113 23.21 20.11 4.49
C ASP A 113 22.72 21.41 5.18
N VAL A 114 21.98 21.29 6.28
CA VAL A 114 21.55 22.44 7.10
C VAL A 114 22.74 23.13 7.79
N THR A 115 23.74 22.37 8.21
CA THR A 115 24.95 22.91 8.86
C THR A 115 25.88 23.60 7.85
N SER A 116 25.92 23.16 6.58
CA SER A 116 26.69 23.84 5.52
C SER A 116 26.01 25.09 4.96
N THR A 117 24.68 25.18 5.02
CA THR A 117 23.92 26.30 4.44
C THR A 117 23.66 27.43 5.44
N SER A 118 23.93 27.23 6.73
CA SER A 118 23.68 28.21 7.80
C SER A 118 24.83 29.21 8.05
N GLN A 119 25.82 29.28 7.16
CA GLN A 119 26.85 30.33 7.20
C GLN A 119 26.46 31.63 6.46
N ASP A 120 25.38 31.63 5.66
CA ASP A 120 24.86 32.84 4.99
C ASP A 120 23.36 33.07 5.34
N GLU A 121 23.13 34.15 6.09
CA GLU A 121 21.92 34.96 6.28
C GLU A 121 20.49 34.32 6.32
N SER A 122 19.87 34.45 7.50
CA SER A 122 18.59 35.15 7.78
C SER A 122 17.25 34.72 7.14
N ASP A 123 16.23 34.68 8.03
CA ASP A 123 14.79 34.83 7.81
C ASP A 123 13.95 33.67 7.22
N GLY A 124 13.10 33.11 8.10
CA GLY A 124 11.68 32.99 7.76
C GLY A 124 11.12 31.63 7.32
N VAL A 125 11.79 30.50 7.57
CA VAL A 125 11.15 29.18 7.42
C VAL A 125 10.72 28.67 8.80
N PRO A 126 9.43 28.34 9.04
CA PRO A 126 9.05 27.60 10.23
C PRO A 126 9.75 26.23 10.14
N GLU A 127 10.83 26.08 10.88
CA GLU A 127 11.45 24.80 11.14
C GLU A 127 10.39 23.94 11.84
N ILE A 128 9.72 23.06 11.09
CA ILE A 128 9.00 21.94 11.69
C ILE A 128 10.09 20.97 12.15
N ALA A 129 10.85 21.37 13.17
CA ALA A 129 11.72 20.50 13.92
C ALA A 129 10.81 19.49 14.60
N LEU A 130 10.60 18.34 13.96
CA LEU A 130 10.10 17.17 14.65
C LEU A 130 10.96 17.01 15.90
N PRO A 131 10.40 16.94 17.12
CA PRO A 131 11.19 16.72 18.31
C PRO A 131 11.92 15.39 18.15
N LEU A 132 13.18 15.47 17.74
CA LEU A 132 14.03 14.32 17.55
C LEU A 132 14.37 13.83 18.94
N ASP A 133 13.90 12.63 19.29
CA ASP A 133 14.46 11.91 20.42
C ASP A 133 15.92 11.59 20.09
N LYS A 134 16.82 12.48 20.52
CA LYS A 134 18.25 12.40 20.20
C LYS A 134 18.83 11.06 20.66
N ALA A 135 18.40 10.54 21.81
CA ALA A 135 18.89 9.26 22.31
C ALA A 135 18.47 8.12 21.36
N LYS A 136 17.21 8.10 20.93
CA LYS A 136 16.72 7.12 19.94
C LYS A 136 17.40 7.26 18.59
N PHE A 137 17.66 8.49 18.14
CA PHE A 137 18.38 8.76 16.90
C PHE A 137 19.81 8.18 16.94
N TYR A 138 20.61 8.53 17.95
CA TYR A 138 21.97 8.01 18.08
C TYR A 138 22.00 6.48 18.27
N ALA A 139 21.04 5.92 18.99
CA ALA A 139 20.90 4.47 19.11
C ALA A 139 20.63 3.80 17.75
N ASN A 140 19.77 4.38 16.92
CA ASN A 140 19.52 3.89 15.56
C ASN A 140 20.75 4.03 14.67
N LEU A 141 21.50 5.13 14.76
CA LEU A 141 22.75 5.31 14.02
C LEU A 141 23.77 4.24 14.36
N ALA A 142 24.01 3.99 15.65
CA ALA A 142 24.92 2.93 16.10
C ALA A 142 24.45 1.54 15.64
N HIS A 143 23.14 1.30 15.64
CA HIS A 143 22.56 0.03 15.17
C HIS A 143 22.75 -0.21 13.67
N CYS A 144 22.72 0.88 12.88
CA CYS A 144 22.81 0.90 11.42
C CYS A 144 24.22 1.18 10.88
N GLU A 145 25.23 1.23 11.75
CA GLU A 145 26.60 1.50 11.33
C GLU A 145 27.10 0.44 10.35
N GLY A 146 27.66 0.87 9.21
CA GLY A 146 28.23 -0.02 8.19
C GLY A 146 27.19 -0.79 7.36
N THR A 147 25.92 -0.40 7.39
CA THR A 147 24.87 -1.01 6.55
C THR A 147 24.66 -0.21 5.27
N GLU A 148 24.54 -0.89 4.14
CA GLU A 148 24.24 -0.27 2.85
C GLU A 148 22.78 0.24 2.82
N GLU A 149 22.58 1.43 2.23
CA GLU A 149 21.24 1.92 1.93
C GLU A 149 20.59 1.05 0.86
N VAL A 150 19.33 0.65 1.07
CA VAL A 150 18.57 -0.08 0.06
C VAL A 150 17.52 0.81 -0.58
N ASN A 151 17.20 0.62 -1.85
CA ASN A 151 16.12 1.40 -2.47
C ASN A 151 14.75 1.04 -1.86
N ALA A 152 13.79 1.96 -1.99
CA ALA A 152 12.45 1.79 -1.44
C ALA A 152 11.70 0.56 -2.01
N SER A 153 11.96 0.19 -3.27
CA SER A 153 11.36 -1.00 -3.89
C SER A 153 11.75 -2.29 -3.16
N GLU A 154 13.01 -2.42 -2.74
CA GLU A 154 13.46 -3.60 -1.99
C GLU A 154 12.81 -3.67 -0.60
N ILE A 155 12.62 -2.53 0.07
CA ILE A 155 11.89 -2.46 1.34
C ILE A 155 10.45 -2.95 1.14
N SER A 156 9.75 -2.42 0.13
CA SER A 156 8.38 -2.85 -0.19
C SER A 156 8.31 -4.33 -0.56
N ARG A 157 9.32 -4.86 -1.27
CA ARG A 157 9.41 -6.29 -1.62
C ARG A 157 9.59 -7.16 -0.39
N MET A 158 10.41 -6.76 0.59
CA MET A 158 10.58 -7.53 1.83
C MET A 158 9.29 -7.55 2.66
N TRP A 159 8.58 -6.42 2.75
CA TRP A 159 7.25 -6.37 3.37
C TRP A 159 6.26 -7.31 2.68
N ARG A 160 6.19 -7.27 1.34
CA ARG A 160 5.34 -8.15 0.53
C ARG A 160 5.67 -9.61 0.80
N ARG A 161 6.94 -10.00 0.69
CA ARG A 161 7.39 -11.39 0.92
C ARG A 161 6.99 -11.89 2.31
N SER A 162 7.17 -11.06 3.33
CA SER A 162 6.78 -11.41 4.69
C SER A 162 5.26 -11.66 4.81
N ALA A 163 4.47 -10.76 4.24
CA ALA A 163 3.02 -10.86 4.23
C ALA A 163 2.53 -12.10 3.45
N GLU A 164 3.08 -12.36 2.26
CA GLU A 164 2.74 -13.53 1.43
C GLU A 164 3.12 -14.85 2.10
N ASN A 165 4.21 -14.87 2.89
CA ASN A 165 4.65 -16.05 3.63
C ASN A 165 3.97 -16.24 5.00
N GLY A 166 3.02 -15.37 5.37
CA GLY A 166 2.18 -15.63 6.54
C GLY A 166 2.62 -14.98 7.85
N ASN A 167 3.47 -13.95 7.87
CA ASN A 167 3.66 -13.18 9.10
C ASN A 167 2.48 -12.20 9.29
N LEU A 168 1.77 -12.27 10.42
CA LEU A 168 0.52 -11.52 10.62
C LEU A 168 0.75 -10.01 10.68
N ALA A 169 1.80 -9.57 11.37
CA ALA A 169 2.13 -8.16 11.50
C ALA A 169 2.46 -7.53 10.14
N ALA A 170 3.24 -8.25 9.31
CA ALA A 170 3.54 -7.85 7.95
C ALA A 170 2.31 -7.88 7.03
N MET A 171 1.39 -8.84 7.18
CA MET A 171 0.13 -8.82 6.43
C MET A 171 -0.65 -7.53 6.70
N VAL A 172 -0.78 -7.13 7.96
CA VAL A 172 -1.49 -5.90 8.35
C VAL A 172 -0.74 -4.66 7.84
N ASN A 173 0.56 -4.59 8.08
CA ASN A 173 1.41 -3.45 7.71
C ASN A 173 1.44 -3.24 6.18
N TYR A 174 1.72 -4.32 5.43
CA TYR A 174 1.74 -4.28 3.97
C TYR A 174 0.37 -3.91 3.43
N ALA A 175 -0.71 -4.57 3.86
CA ALA A 175 -2.06 -4.29 3.35
C ALA A 175 -2.51 -2.84 3.62
N ALA A 176 -2.13 -2.24 4.74
CA ALA A 176 -2.40 -0.83 5.03
C ALA A 176 -1.62 0.14 4.13
N GLY A 177 -0.60 -0.34 3.41
CA GLY A 177 0.24 0.47 2.53
C GLY A 177 1.43 1.12 3.22
N ASN A 178 1.75 0.75 4.46
CA ASN A 178 2.88 1.29 5.23
C ASN A 178 4.26 0.94 4.62
N ALA A 179 4.28 -0.01 3.69
CA ALA A 179 5.46 -0.36 2.89
C ALA A 179 5.81 0.68 1.82
N PHE A 180 4.98 1.71 1.64
CA PHE A 180 5.14 2.76 0.62
C PHE A 180 5.16 4.13 1.28
N SER A 181 5.95 5.05 0.71
CA SER A 181 6.00 6.44 1.14
C SER A 181 5.66 7.36 -0.03
N VAL A 182 5.10 8.53 0.26
CA VAL A 182 4.85 9.55 -0.79
C VAL A 182 6.17 9.98 -1.43
N ALA A 183 7.23 10.14 -0.62
CA ALA A 183 8.55 10.55 -1.08
C ALA A 183 9.19 9.58 -2.09
N SER A 184 8.87 8.28 -2.02
CA SER A 184 9.43 7.24 -2.86
C SER A 184 8.41 6.62 -3.83
N THR A 185 7.33 7.34 -4.15
CA THR A 185 6.22 6.82 -4.98
C THR A 185 6.70 6.36 -6.35
N LEU A 186 7.56 7.14 -7.01
CA LEU A 186 8.06 6.80 -8.34
C LEU A 186 9.05 5.63 -8.30
N ASP A 187 9.86 5.54 -7.25
CA ASP A 187 10.80 4.42 -7.04
C ASP A 187 10.09 3.09 -6.75
N THR A 188 8.84 3.17 -6.28
CA THR A 188 8.01 2.01 -5.91
C THR A 188 6.86 1.74 -6.88
N ALA A 189 6.84 2.40 -8.04
CA ALA A 189 5.72 2.34 -8.99
C ALA A 189 5.38 0.90 -9.44
N GLU A 190 6.37 0.07 -9.74
CA GLU A 190 6.14 -1.34 -10.11
C GLU A 190 5.55 -2.16 -8.94
N GLU A 191 6.01 -1.92 -7.72
CA GLU A 191 5.51 -2.61 -6.53
C GLU A 191 4.07 -2.16 -6.18
N LEU A 192 3.70 -0.91 -6.48
CA LEU A 192 2.32 -0.41 -6.31
C LEU A 192 1.33 -1.10 -7.27
N ILE A 193 1.77 -1.48 -8.48
CA ILE A 193 0.95 -2.27 -9.41
C ILE A 193 0.65 -3.66 -8.82
N ILE A 194 1.66 -4.30 -8.22
CA ILE A 194 1.52 -5.59 -7.55
C ILE A 194 0.61 -5.43 -6.32
N TYR A 195 0.88 -4.44 -5.49
CA TYR A 195 0.12 -4.12 -4.29
C TYR A 195 -1.39 -4.03 -4.57
N ARG A 196 -1.78 -3.28 -5.61
CA ARG A 196 -3.18 -3.12 -6.01
C ARG A 196 -3.90 -4.46 -6.23
N LYS A 197 -3.19 -5.46 -6.75
CA LYS A 197 -3.75 -6.79 -7.04
C LYS A 197 -3.88 -7.65 -5.77
N ILE A 198 -2.92 -7.59 -4.86
CA ILE A 198 -2.79 -8.58 -3.77
C ILE A 198 -3.20 -8.05 -2.39
N ALA A 199 -3.08 -6.75 -2.13
CA ALA A 199 -3.32 -6.18 -0.79
C ALA A 199 -4.73 -6.47 -0.23
N PRO A 200 -5.81 -6.43 -1.03
CA PRO A 200 -7.14 -6.79 -0.53
C PRO A 200 -7.23 -8.26 -0.09
N GLN A 201 -6.51 -9.16 -0.76
CA GLN A 201 -6.47 -10.59 -0.42
C GLN A 201 -5.59 -10.86 0.81
N ILE A 202 -4.46 -10.17 0.92
CA ILE A 202 -3.61 -10.19 2.13
C ILE A 202 -4.40 -9.70 3.34
N SER A 203 -5.15 -8.60 3.21
CA SER A 203 -6.01 -8.08 4.27
C SER A 203 -7.06 -9.10 4.72
N ARG A 204 -7.76 -9.74 3.77
CA ARG A 204 -8.70 -10.84 4.07
C ARG A 204 -8.02 -12.03 4.75
N SER A 205 -6.81 -12.37 4.35
CA SER A 205 -6.03 -13.45 4.98
C SER A 205 -5.67 -13.11 6.44
N ALA A 206 -5.32 -11.86 6.73
CA ALA A 206 -5.10 -11.40 8.10
C ALA A 206 -6.38 -11.44 8.94
N ILE A 207 -7.54 -11.09 8.36
CA ILE A 207 -8.85 -11.19 9.03
C ILE A 207 -9.16 -12.64 9.39
N ASN A 208 -8.93 -13.58 8.48
CA ASN A 208 -9.13 -15.01 8.72
C ASN A 208 -8.22 -15.57 9.83
N ARG A 209 -7.12 -14.87 10.14
CA ARG A 209 -6.23 -15.17 11.27
C ARG A 209 -6.57 -14.39 12.54
N GLY A 210 -7.71 -13.71 12.56
CA GLY A 210 -8.21 -12.99 13.74
C GLY A 210 -7.72 -11.55 13.89
N SER A 211 -7.16 -10.93 12.85
CA SER A 211 -6.73 -9.52 12.94
C SER A 211 -7.91 -8.55 12.87
N GLY A 212 -8.31 -8.02 14.03
CA GLY A 212 -9.31 -6.96 14.11
C GLY A 212 -8.86 -5.65 13.45
N LEU A 213 -7.56 -5.34 13.47
CA LEU A 213 -7.03 -4.17 12.79
C LEU A 213 -7.17 -4.29 11.27
N ALA A 214 -6.86 -5.45 10.68
CA ALA A 214 -7.11 -5.69 9.26
C ALA A 214 -8.60 -5.61 8.92
N LEU A 215 -9.46 -6.14 9.80
CA LEU A 215 -10.92 -6.11 9.64
C LEU A 215 -11.43 -4.67 9.53
N LEU A 216 -11.08 -3.81 10.49
CA LEU A 216 -11.53 -2.42 10.48
C LEU A 216 -10.85 -1.60 9.37
N SER A 217 -9.61 -1.90 9.02
CA SER A 217 -8.90 -1.24 7.90
C SER A 217 -9.57 -1.52 6.56
N LEU A 218 -9.91 -2.78 6.30
CA LEU A 218 -10.58 -3.17 5.06
C LEU A 218 -12.02 -2.66 5.01
N ALA A 219 -12.74 -2.67 6.15
CA ALA A 219 -14.07 -2.09 6.26
C ALA A 219 -14.05 -0.59 5.89
N ALA A 220 -13.08 0.16 6.44
CA ALA A 220 -12.89 1.57 6.14
C ALA A 220 -12.50 1.80 4.67
N ALA A 221 -11.64 0.95 4.09
CA ALA A 221 -11.19 1.08 2.71
C ALA A 221 -12.34 1.01 1.68
N TYR A 222 -13.37 0.21 1.97
CA TYR A 222 -14.56 0.10 1.13
C TYR A 222 -15.55 1.27 1.28
N GLN A 223 -15.43 2.12 2.31
CA GLN A 223 -16.39 3.21 2.54
C GLN A 223 -16.33 4.26 1.42
N PRO A 224 -17.47 4.68 0.84
CA PRO A 224 -17.48 5.69 -0.21
C PRO A 224 -16.91 7.05 0.22
N GLU A 225 -17.03 7.41 1.50
CA GLU A 225 -16.46 8.64 2.06
C GLU A 225 -14.94 8.66 1.99
N ASN A 226 -14.31 7.48 2.08
CA ASN A 226 -12.86 7.33 2.01
C ASN A 226 -12.35 7.19 0.56
N GLN A 227 -13.22 7.45 -0.42
CA GLN A 227 -12.93 7.40 -1.86
C GLN A 227 -12.79 8.79 -2.50
N VAL A 228 -12.93 9.85 -1.69
CA VAL A 228 -12.71 11.24 -2.09
C VAL A 228 -11.54 11.85 -1.31
N GLY A 229 -10.81 12.80 -1.92
CA GLY A 229 -9.66 13.45 -1.27
C GLY A 229 -8.42 12.57 -1.16
N ILE A 230 -7.71 12.68 -0.04
CA ILE A 230 -6.53 11.85 0.26
C ILE A 230 -7.01 10.45 0.65
N ARG A 231 -6.61 9.45 -0.13
CA ARG A 231 -7.04 8.06 0.03
C ARG A 231 -5.89 7.19 0.51
N SER A 232 -6.16 6.29 1.45
CA SER A 232 -5.24 5.21 1.78
C SER A 232 -4.91 4.38 0.54
N TYR A 233 -3.74 3.76 0.51
CA TYR A 233 -3.40 2.83 -0.58
C TYR A 233 -4.42 1.68 -0.67
N LEU A 234 -4.93 1.19 0.46
CA LEU A 234 -5.91 0.11 0.48
C LEU A 234 -7.25 0.56 -0.13
N SER A 235 -7.72 1.77 0.19
CA SER A 235 -8.93 2.37 -0.43
C SER A 235 -8.79 2.48 -1.95
N GLN A 236 -7.61 2.86 -2.44
CA GLN A 236 -7.31 2.93 -3.87
C GLN A 236 -7.30 1.54 -4.54
N ALA A 237 -6.95 0.49 -3.79
CA ALA A 237 -6.92 -0.88 -4.31
C ALA A 237 -8.32 -1.51 -4.43
N VAL A 238 -9.24 -1.21 -3.51
CA VAL A 238 -10.55 -1.88 -3.44
C VAL A 238 -11.72 -1.12 -4.06
N GLY A 239 -11.66 0.21 -4.12
CA GLY A 239 -12.80 1.04 -4.53
C GLY A 239 -13.96 1.05 -3.53
N ALA A 240 -15.00 1.84 -3.81
CA ALA A 240 -16.18 1.93 -2.94
C ALA A 240 -17.05 0.66 -3.04
N ASP A 241 -17.43 0.08 -1.89
CA ASP A 241 -18.41 -0.99 -1.81
C ASP A 241 -19.16 -0.93 -0.46
N ILE A 242 -20.37 -0.39 -0.48
CA ILE A 242 -21.19 -0.22 0.74
C ILE A 242 -21.50 -1.57 1.39
N GLN A 243 -21.78 -2.61 0.60
CA GLN A 243 -22.14 -3.92 1.15
C GLN A 243 -20.95 -4.57 1.83
N GLN A 244 -19.77 -4.57 1.20
CA GLN A 244 -18.57 -5.13 1.83
C GLN A 244 -18.16 -4.34 3.06
N SER A 245 -18.21 -3.00 3.02
CA SER A 245 -17.93 -2.16 4.19
C SER A 245 -18.88 -2.48 5.36
N LEU A 246 -20.19 -2.51 5.09
CA LEU A 246 -21.21 -2.81 6.10
C LEU A 246 -21.04 -4.23 6.67
N THR A 247 -20.70 -5.20 5.83
CA THR A 247 -20.48 -6.60 6.23
C THR A 247 -19.33 -6.72 7.20
N LEU A 248 -18.21 -6.04 6.93
CA LEU A 248 -17.02 -6.10 7.78
C LEU A 248 -17.23 -5.37 9.12
N TYR A 249 -17.95 -4.24 9.14
CA TYR A 249 -18.31 -3.59 10.42
C TYR A 249 -19.31 -4.41 11.24
N LYS A 250 -20.32 -5.02 10.62
CA LYS A 250 -21.25 -5.93 11.32
C LYS A 250 -20.53 -7.16 11.86
N MET A 251 -19.63 -7.74 11.06
CA MET A 251 -18.74 -8.81 11.51
C MET A 251 -17.90 -8.38 12.72
N ALA A 252 -17.30 -7.18 12.70
CA ALA A 252 -16.53 -6.66 13.83
C ALA A 252 -17.39 -6.55 15.10
N LYS A 253 -18.61 -6.01 14.99
CA LYS A 253 -19.56 -5.91 16.12
C LYS A 253 -19.91 -7.27 16.71
N MET A 254 -20.11 -8.28 15.86
CA MET A 254 -20.52 -9.62 16.29
C MET A 254 -19.38 -10.48 16.84
N ALA A 255 -18.17 -10.35 16.27
CA ALA A 255 -16.99 -11.13 16.65
C ALA A 255 -16.20 -10.52 17.82
N ALA A 256 -16.46 -9.27 18.20
CA ALA A 256 -15.68 -8.53 19.18
C ALA A 256 -15.55 -9.26 20.53
N THR A 257 -14.31 -9.39 21.01
CA THR A 257 -13.99 -9.74 22.39
C THR A 257 -13.26 -8.60 23.10
N GLY A 258 -13.68 -8.28 24.32
CA GLY A 258 -12.97 -7.32 25.17
C GLY A 258 -12.87 -5.90 24.58
N SER A 259 -13.82 -5.50 23.73
CA SER A 259 -13.77 -4.24 23.00
C SER A 259 -13.84 -3.03 23.93
N ASP A 260 -12.92 -2.10 23.74
CA ASP A 260 -12.98 -0.75 24.28
C ASP A 260 -14.32 -0.08 23.89
N GLN A 261 -14.96 0.63 24.83
CA GLN A 261 -16.25 1.27 24.59
C GLN A 261 -16.19 2.30 23.45
N GLU A 262 -15.06 2.98 23.27
CA GLU A 262 -14.86 3.92 22.16
C GLU A 262 -14.81 3.19 20.81
N VAL A 263 -14.16 2.03 20.76
CA VAL A 263 -14.11 1.17 19.56
C VAL A 263 -15.52 0.68 19.20
N SER A 264 -16.30 0.23 20.18
CA SER A 264 -17.69 -0.20 19.95
C SER A 264 -18.57 0.93 19.43
N ARG A 265 -18.47 2.13 20.03
CA ARG A 265 -19.18 3.32 19.55
C ARG A 265 -18.79 3.69 18.12
N PHE A 266 -17.49 3.66 17.80
CA PHE A 266 -17.01 3.89 16.45
C PHE A 266 -17.64 2.92 15.44
N ILE A 267 -17.67 1.61 15.75
CA ILE A 267 -18.27 0.60 14.87
C ILE A 267 -19.77 0.85 14.67
N ASP A 268 -20.50 1.11 15.76
CA ASP A 268 -21.93 1.40 15.70
C ASP A 268 -22.23 2.62 14.82
N ASP A 269 -21.46 3.71 14.96
CA ASP A 269 -21.58 4.91 14.14
C ASP A 269 -21.34 4.63 12.65
N GLN A 270 -20.36 3.78 12.31
CA GLN A 270 -20.10 3.42 10.91
C GLN A 270 -21.22 2.55 10.32
N ILE A 271 -21.74 1.58 11.10
CA ILE A 271 -22.88 0.75 10.70
C ILE A 271 -24.09 1.65 10.42
N GLU A 272 -24.43 2.56 11.34
CA GLU A 272 -25.58 3.46 11.20
C GLU A 272 -25.47 4.35 9.94
N LYS A 273 -24.27 4.90 9.68
CA LYS A 273 -24.01 5.70 8.47
C LYS A 273 -24.19 4.89 7.19
N LEU A 274 -23.64 3.68 7.15
CA LEU A 274 -23.72 2.81 5.97
C LEU A 274 -25.14 2.27 5.76
N ASP A 275 -25.86 1.91 6.83
CA ASP A 275 -27.24 1.41 6.76
C ASP A 275 -28.20 2.45 6.16
N ARG A 276 -28.01 3.75 6.45
CA ARG A 276 -28.77 4.84 5.83
C ARG A 276 -28.60 4.94 4.32
N ARG A 277 -27.44 4.51 3.80
CA ARG A 277 -27.07 4.61 2.37
C ARG A 277 -27.30 3.32 1.61
N ALA A 278 -27.27 2.19 2.29
CA ALA A 278 -27.46 0.88 1.69
C ALA A 278 -28.90 0.68 1.18
N SER A 279 -29.04 -0.08 0.09
CA SER A 279 -30.34 -0.63 -0.32
C SER A 279 -30.80 -1.75 0.63
N ALA A 280 -32.09 -2.10 0.59
CA ALA A 280 -32.62 -3.22 1.38
C ALA A 280 -31.91 -4.55 1.06
N LEU A 281 -31.58 -4.79 -0.20
CA LEU A 281 -30.83 -5.97 -0.63
C LEU A 281 -29.43 -5.99 -0.02
N GLN A 282 -28.68 -4.89 -0.12
CA GLN A 282 -27.33 -4.79 0.44
C GLN A 282 -27.33 -4.98 1.97
N ARG A 283 -28.33 -4.44 2.68
CA ARG A 283 -28.48 -4.66 4.14
C ARG A 283 -28.69 -6.14 4.46
N SER A 284 -29.62 -6.78 3.77
CA SER A 284 -29.94 -8.20 3.98
C SER A 284 -28.78 -9.13 3.63
N GLN A 285 -28.08 -8.89 2.53
CA GLN A 285 -26.90 -9.67 2.14
C GLN A 285 -25.75 -9.46 3.14
N SER A 286 -25.55 -8.23 3.58
CA SER A 286 -24.53 -7.91 4.59
C SER A 286 -24.78 -8.60 5.92
N ASP A 287 -26.03 -8.67 6.39
CA ASP A 287 -26.40 -9.40 7.61
C ASP A 287 -26.13 -10.90 7.49
N TYR A 288 -26.44 -11.49 6.34
CA TYR A 288 -26.20 -12.90 6.06
C TYR A 288 -24.70 -13.21 6.01
N GLU A 289 -23.94 -12.48 5.18
CA GLU A 289 -22.50 -12.69 5.01
C GLU A 289 -21.73 -12.45 6.32
N ALA A 290 -22.10 -11.43 7.11
CA ALA A 290 -21.43 -11.17 8.38
C ALA A 290 -21.59 -12.35 9.35
N ARG A 291 -22.80 -12.92 9.47
CA ARG A 291 -23.06 -14.09 10.32
C ARG A 291 -22.27 -15.31 9.88
N GLU A 292 -22.23 -15.57 8.57
CA GLU A 292 -21.48 -16.69 7.99
C GLU A 292 -19.97 -16.57 8.21
N ARG A 293 -19.41 -15.37 8.06
CA ARG A 293 -17.98 -15.14 8.30
C ARG A 293 -17.62 -15.27 9.78
N VAL A 294 -18.47 -14.75 10.68
CA VAL A 294 -18.28 -14.86 12.14
C VAL A 294 -18.35 -16.32 12.58
N SER A 295 -19.26 -17.13 12.03
CA SER A 295 -19.35 -18.55 12.38
C SER A 295 -18.11 -19.35 11.95
N THR A 296 -17.41 -18.89 10.90
CA THR A 296 -16.18 -19.53 10.39
C THR A 296 -14.94 -19.10 11.17
N ILE A 297 -14.79 -17.81 11.46
CA ILE A 297 -13.55 -17.24 12.03
C ILE A 297 -13.60 -17.21 13.57
N GLY A 298 -14.79 -17.12 14.15
CA GLY A 298 -14.98 -17.02 15.59
C GLY A 298 -14.74 -15.60 16.14
N LYS A 299 -14.18 -15.54 17.35
CA LYS A 299 -13.97 -14.30 18.10
C LYS A 299 -12.72 -13.56 17.62
N ILE A 300 -12.79 -12.23 17.57
CA ILE A 300 -11.73 -11.35 17.09
C ILE A 300 -11.44 -10.29 18.16
N ASN A 301 -10.17 -10.14 18.50
CA ASN A 301 -9.71 -9.03 19.32
C ASN A 301 -9.68 -7.76 18.45
N LEU A 302 -10.47 -6.78 18.83
CA LEU A 302 -10.49 -5.48 18.17
C LEU A 302 -9.30 -4.62 18.62
N PRO A 303 -8.79 -3.73 17.75
CA PRO A 303 -7.70 -2.85 18.09
C PRO A 303 -8.13 -1.80 19.12
N SER A 304 -7.18 -1.14 19.78
CA SER A 304 -7.48 -0.10 20.78
C SER A 304 -8.03 1.18 20.14
N ALA A 305 -8.60 2.09 20.95
CA ALA A 305 -9.01 3.42 20.48
C ALA A 305 -7.83 4.20 19.85
N ARG A 306 -6.63 4.06 20.43
CA ARG A 306 -5.40 4.66 19.88
C ARG A 306 -5.09 4.11 18.49
N ASP A 307 -5.31 2.82 18.26
CA ASP A 307 -5.03 2.19 16.97
C ASP A 307 -6.05 2.62 15.90
N ILE A 308 -7.31 2.87 16.28
CA ILE A 308 -8.33 3.41 15.37
C ILE A 308 -7.96 4.78 14.82
N ALA A 309 -7.20 5.59 15.56
CA ALA A 309 -6.74 6.89 15.06
C ALA A 309 -5.93 6.75 13.76
N TRP A 310 -5.19 5.66 13.58
CA TRP A 310 -4.43 5.37 12.36
C TRP A 310 -5.33 5.05 11.17
N LEU A 311 -6.50 4.44 11.40
CA LEU A 311 -7.48 4.16 10.34
C LEU A 311 -7.98 5.45 9.68
N ARG A 312 -8.11 6.54 10.45
CA ARG A 312 -8.58 7.84 9.94
C ARG A 312 -7.61 8.48 8.95
N ILE A 313 -6.33 8.16 9.06
CA ILE A 313 -5.29 8.64 8.15
C ILE A 313 -4.88 7.59 7.11
N GLY A 314 -5.55 6.43 7.10
CA GLY A 314 -5.31 5.40 6.10
C GLY A 314 -4.01 4.61 6.30
N SER A 315 -3.54 4.49 7.54
CA SER A 315 -2.34 3.74 7.90
C SER A 315 -2.63 2.68 8.97
N ALA A 316 -1.66 1.80 9.22
CA ALA A 316 -1.63 0.95 10.41
C ALA A 316 -0.62 1.50 11.43
N PRO A 317 -0.77 1.19 12.73
CA PRO A 317 0.25 1.46 13.73
C PRO A 317 1.63 0.92 13.31
N SER A 318 2.69 1.55 13.81
CA SER A 318 4.05 1.01 13.67
C SER A 318 4.13 -0.37 14.30
N ILE A 319 4.83 -1.28 13.64
CA ILE A 319 5.12 -2.61 14.19
C ILE A 319 6.54 -2.62 14.78
N ASP A 320 6.73 -3.41 15.83
CA ASP A 320 8.00 -3.60 16.50
C ASP A 320 8.68 -4.90 16.02
N LEU A 321 9.98 -5.04 16.30
CA LEU A 321 10.74 -6.25 15.94
C LEU A 321 10.14 -7.55 16.50
N LYS A 322 9.54 -7.50 17.70
CA LYS A 322 8.88 -8.65 18.32
C LYS A 322 7.68 -9.14 17.52
N ASP A 323 7.01 -8.26 16.77
CA ASP A 323 5.82 -8.62 15.98
C ASP A 323 6.21 -9.44 14.71
N CYS A 324 7.51 -9.49 14.40
CA CYS A 324 8.07 -10.30 13.33
C CYS A 324 8.37 -11.75 13.74
N GLU A 325 8.24 -12.11 15.01
CA GLU A 325 8.53 -13.47 15.49
C GLU A 325 7.35 -14.45 15.29
N ASP A 326 6.18 -13.95 14.91
CA ASP A 326 4.89 -14.67 14.74
C ASP A 326 4.66 -15.32 13.36
#